data_AF-K1UL42-F1
#
_entry.id   AF-K1UL42-F1
#
_cell.length_a   1.000
_cell.length_b   1.000
_cell.length_c   1.000
_cell.angle_alpha   90.00
_cell.angle_beta   90.00
_cell.angle_gamma   90.00
#
_symmetry.space_group_name_H-M   'P 1'
#
loop_
_entity.id
_entity.type
_entity.pdbx_description
1 polymer ?
#
loop_
_entity_poly.entity_id
_entity_poly.type
_entity_poly.pdbx_seq_one_letter_code
_entity_poly.pdbx_strand_id
1 'polypeptide(L)'
;MWMHLDTPNYTYAGVAVAVADRPIGPFTVIREMQPNRTDSRDMTLFKDVDGTAWLVHSSDWNKTLRLSRLTEDFTDVDGFYASALTDQTREAPALMYRDGKYYMITSGCTGWQPNSALYAECDHLCGQWKL
;
A
#
# COMPACT_ATOMS: atom_id res chain seq x y z
N MET A 1 4.05 10.97 -6.33
CA MET A 1 4.90 9.99 -5.62
C MET A 1 4.34 9.84 -4.22
N TRP A 2 4.15 8.60 -3.78
CA TRP A 2 3.85 8.28 -2.39
C TRP A 2 5.04 7.51 -1.81
N MET A 3 5.36 7.76 -0.55
CA MET A 3 6.48 7.10 0.14
C MET A 3 6.14 6.88 1.60
N HIS A 4 6.69 5.80 2.16
CA HIS A 4 6.67 5.55 3.60
C HIS A 4 7.42 6.69 4.31
N LEU A 5 6.75 7.31 5.27
CA LEU A 5 7.30 8.34 6.15
C LEU A 5 7.26 7.83 7.58
N ASP A 6 8.40 7.86 8.27
CA ASP A 6 8.48 7.38 9.64
C ASP A 6 9.53 8.09 10.48
N THR A 7 9.45 7.87 11.79
CA THR A 7 10.52 8.15 12.74
C THR A 7 11.53 6.98 12.76
N PRO A 8 12.76 7.18 13.26
CA PRO A 8 13.79 6.12 13.27
C PRO A 8 13.39 4.81 13.99
N ASN A 9 12.41 4.87 14.88
CA ASN A 9 11.85 3.75 15.63
C ASN A 9 10.56 3.17 15.03
N TYR A 10 10.14 3.63 13.84
CA TYR A 10 8.99 3.10 13.09
C TYR A 10 7.61 3.25 13.78
N THR A 11 7.48 4.26 14.65
CA THR A 11 6.26 4.49 15.44
C THR A 11 5.32 5.53 14.84
N TYR A 12 5.77 6.37 13.91
CA TYR A 12 4.89 7.32 13.24
C TYR A 12 4.01 6.61 12.20
N ALA A 13 4.59 5.69 11.43
CA ALA A 13 3.88 4.83 10.47
C ALA A 13 2.91 5.61 9.58
N GLY A 14 3.44 6.53 8.78
CA GLY A 14 2.66 7.36 7.87
C GLY A 14 3.20 7.34 6.44
N VAL A 15 2.68 8.28 5.66
CA VAL A 15 3.07 8.48 4.27
C VAL A 15 3.37 9.95 4.02
N ALA A 16 4.25 10.20 3.06
CA ALA A 16 4.40 11.50 2.43
C ALA A 16 3.96 11.43 0.96
N VAL A 17 3.29 12.48 0.51
CA VAL A 17 2.85 12.64 -0.88
C VAL A 17 3.60 13.80 -1.51
N ALA A 18 4.21 13.56 -2.66
CA ALA A 18 4.94 14.57 -3.42
C ALA A 18 4.53 14.62 -4.90
N VAL A 19 4.51 15.83 -5.47
CA VAL A 19 4.10 16.10 -6.86
C VAL A 19 5.23 16.76 -7.64
N ALA A 20 5.23 16.58 -8.96
CA ALA A 20 6.19 17.19 -9.88
C ALA A 20 5.55 17.37 -11.27
N ASP A 21 5.98 18.38 -12.00
CA ASP A 21 5.56 18.61 -13.39
C ASP A 21 6.28 17.68 -14.39
N ARG A 22 7.35 17.00 -13.93
CA ARG A 22 8.14 16.07 -14.74
C ARG A 22 8.36 14.76 -13.98
N PRO A 23 8.40 13.59 -14.66
CA PRO A 23 8.60 12.29 -14.00
C PRO A 23 9.90 12.21 -13.18
N ILE A 24 10.92 12.96 -13.58
CA ILE A 24 12.24 13.03 -12.90
C ILE A 24 12.32 14.10 -11.81
N GLY A 25 11.23 14.83 -11.54
CA GLY A 25 11.19 15.91 -10.58
C GLY A 25 11.65 17.28 -11.14
N PRO A 26 11.95 18.24 -10.25
CA PRO A 26 11.98 18.11 -8.79
C PRO A 26 10.59 17.80 -8.20
N PHE A 27 10.55 16.98 -7.15
CA PHE A 27 9.32 16.68 -6.42
C PHE A 27 9.15 17.63 -5.23
N THR A 28 7.93 18.13 -5.03
CA THR A 28 7.54 18.94 -3.88
C THR A 28 6.61 18.13 -2.98
N VAL A 29 6.95 17.96 -1.71
CA VAL A 29 6.08 17.33 -0.72
C VAL A 29 4.90 18.26 -0.44
N ILE A 30 3.68 17.74 -0.56
CA ILE A 30 2.45 18.50 -0.35
C ILE A 30 1.65 17.99 0.85
N ARG A 31 1.98 16.80 1.37
CA ARG A 31 1.25 16.17 2.46
C ARG A 31 2.11 15.17 3.21
N GLU A 32 1.91 15.12 4.51
CA GLU A 32 2.38 14.08 5.43
C GLU A 32 1.18 13.66 6.28
N MET A 33 0.89 12.35 6.35
CA MET A 33 -0.29 11.87 7.08
C MET A 33 -0.21 10.39 7.43
N GLN A 34 -1.08 9.97 8.36
CA GLN A 34 -1.50 8.57 8.49
C GLN A 34 -2.76 8.37 7.64
N PRO A 35 -2.71 7.59 6.55
CA PRO A 35 -3.85 7.44 5.63
C PRO A 35 -5.03 6.80 6.38
N ASN A 36 -6.22 7.37 6.20
CA ASN A 36 -7.45 6.96 6.91
C ASN A 36 -7.29 6.93 8.44
N ARG A 37 -6.39 7.77 8.99
CA ARG A 37 -6.04 7.85 10.43
C ARG A 37 -5.46 6.55 10.98
N THR A 38 -4.74 5.81 10.14
CA THR A 38 -4.25 4.47 10.47
C THR A 38 -2.81 4.30 10.02
N ASP A 39 -2.09 3.40 10.71
CA ASP A 39 -0.72 3.04 10.38
C ASP A 39 -0.56 2.70 8.90
N SER A 40 0.52 3.19 8.30
CA SER A 40 1.04 2.77 7.00
C SER A 40 2.55 2.66 7.10
N ARG A 41 3.09 1.46 6.89
CA ARG A 41 4.54 1.22 6.78
C ARG A 41 4.88 0.82 5.34
N ASP A 42 5.36 -0.40 5.14
CA ASP A 42 5.58 -0.98 3.82
C ASP A 42 4.39 -0.75 2.90
N MET A 43 4.63 -0.17 1.73
CA MET A 43 3.55 0.31 0.87
C MET A 43 3.87 0.24 -0.62
N THR A 44 2.82 0.23 -1.42
CA THR A 44 2.88 0.39 -2.87
C THR A 44 1.65 1.16 -3.37
N LEU A 45 1.67 1.54 -4.64
CA LEU A 45 0.51 2.07 -5.35
C LEU A 45 0.03 1.07 -6.38
N PHE A 46 -1.28 0.95 -6.54
CA PHE A 46 -1.90 0.17 -7.59
C PHE A 46 -3.00 0.99 -8.27
N LYS A 47 -2.94 1.11 -9.59
CA LYS A 47 -4.02 1.71 -10.38
C LYS A 47 -4.80 0.59 -11.04
N ASP A 48 -6.06 0.48 -10.67
CA ASP A 48 -6.95 -0.58 -11.11
C ASP A 48 -7.41 -0.37 -12.57
N VAL A 49 -8.00 -1.40 -13.17
CA VAL A 49 -8.45 -1.43 -14.56
C VAL A 49 -9.57 -0.42 -14.85
N ASP A 50 -10.32 -0.01 -13.83
CA ASP A 50 -11.35 1.03 -13.93
C ASP A 50 -10.78 2.46 -13.78
N GLY A 51 -9.47 2.59 -13.53
CA GLY A 51 -8.78 3.86 -13.34
C GLY A 51 -8.69 4.33 -11.88
N THR A 52 -9.37 3.68 -10.94
CA THR A 52 -9.27 3.94 -9.51
C THR A 52 -7.86 3.63 -9.01
N ALA A 53 -7.27 4.54 -8.23
CA ALA A 53 -5.96 4.33 -7.63
C ALA A 53 -6.06 3.98 -6.15
N TRP A 54 -5.13 3.14 -5.69
CA TRP A 54 -5.12 2.58 -4.34
C TRP A 54 -3.73 2.70 -3.74
N LEU A 55 -3.66 3.14 -2.49
CA LEU A 55 -2.52 2.92 -1.61
C LEU A 55 -2.68 1.56 -0.95
N VAL A 56 -1.75 0.65 -1.21
CA VAL A 56 -1.70 -0.66 -0.53
C VAL A 56 -0.60 -0.63 0.51
N HIS A 57 -0.92 -0.87 1.78
CA HIS A 57 0.04 -0.65 2.88
C HIS A 57 -0.14 -1.61 4.05
N SER A 58 0.97 -1.90 4.74
CA SER A 58 0.98 -2.63 6.02
C SER A 58 0.50 -1.74 7.16
N SER A 59 -0.55 -2.21 7.84
CA SER A 59 -1.27 -1.53 8.92
C SER A 59 -1.43 -2.46 10.13
N ASP A 60 -2.01 -1.94 11.22
CA ASP A 60 -2.34 -2.68 12.44
C ASP A 60 -1.11 -3.36 13.06
N TRP A 61 -0.03 -2.59 13.27
CA TRP A 61 1.27 -3.12 13.69
C TRP A 61 1.80 -4.21 12.74
N ASN A 62 1.69 -3.95 11.44
CA ASN A 62 2.12 -4.81 10.33
C ASN A 62 1.40 -6.17 10.27
N LYS A 63 0.24 -6.31 10.91
CA LYS A 63 -0.54 -7.55 10.90
C LYS A 63 -1.41 -7.71 9.66
N THR A 64 -1.87 -6.60 9.09
CA THR A 64 -2.89 -6.57 8.04
C THR A 64 -2.49 -5.64 6.93
N LEU A 65 -2.72 -6.03 5.67
CA LEU A 65 -2.59 -5.10 4.54
C LEU A 65 -3.91 -4.36 4.32
N ARG A 66 -3.84 -3.09 3.99
CA ARG A 66 -5.00 -2.26 3.63
C ARG A 66 -4.87 -1.73 2.23
N LEU A 67 -5.97 -1.74 1.49
CA LEU A 67 -6.12 -1.10 0.20
C LEU A 67 -6.97 0.15 0.42
N SER A 68 -6.33 1.31 0.56
CA SER A 68 -7.00 2.60 0.78
C SER A 68 -7.20 3.30 -0.56
N ARG A 69 -8.44 3.71 -0.86
CA ARG A 69 -8.76 4.33 -2.14
C ARG A 69 -8.26 5.78 -2.15
N LEU A 70 -7.62 6.16 -3.25
CA LEU A 70 -7.12 7.51 -3.44
C LEU A 70 -8.23 8.42 -4.00
N THR A 71 -8.10 9.72 -3.73
CA THR A 71 -8.85 10.77 -4.40
C THR A 71 -8.57 10.79 -5.91
N GLU A 72 -9.44 11.43 -6.69
CA GLU A 72 -9.31 11.50 -8.16
C GLU A 72 -8.01 12.15 -8.64
N ASP A 73 -7.45 13.07 -7.86
CA ASP A 73 -6.16 13.73 -8.13
C ASP A 73 -4.94 12.94 -7.59
N PHE A 74 -5.19 11.80 -6.94
CA PHE A 74 -4.21 10.88 -6.36
C PHE A 74 -3.33 11.49 -5.25
N THR A 75 -3.77 12.59 -4.62
CA THR A 75 -2.98 13.30 -3.60
C THR A 75 -3.45 13.09 -2.15
N ASP A 76 -4.54 12.37 -1.95
CA ASP A 76 -5.10 12.01 -0.64
C ASP A 76 -5.83 10.66 -0.71
N VAL A 77 -6.29 10.16 0.45
CA VAL A 77 -7.24 9.05 0.55
C VAL A 77 -8.66 9.57 0.77
N ASP A 78 -9.67 8.89 0.22
CA ASP A 78 -11.06 9.36 0.27
C ASP A 78 -11.86 8.86 1.48
N GLY A 79 -11.23 8.09 2.37
CA GLY A 79 -11.85 7.46 3.54
C GLY A 79 -12.23 6.00 3.34
N PHE A 80 -12.37 5.51 2.10
CA PHE A 80 -12.66 4.10 1.84
C PHE A 80 -11.39 3.25 1.94
N TYR A 81 -11.50 2.08 2.55
CA TYR A 81 -10.47 1.05 2.47
C TYR A 81 -11.06 -0.36 2.56
N ALA A 82 -10.31 -1.34 2.05
CA ALA A 82 -10.53 -2.75 2.27
C ALA A 82 -9.32 -3.38 2.98
N SER A 83 -9.52 -4.48 3.69
CA SER A 83 -8.44 -5.25 4.33
C SER A 83 -8.12 -6.50 3.51
N ALA A 84 -6.84 -6.84 3.44
CA ALA A 84 -6.33 -8.05 2.82
C ALA A 84 -5.34 -8.74 3.77
N LEU A 85 -5.28 -10.07 3.71
CA LEU A 85 -4.33 -10.89 4.48
C LEU A 85 -4.31 -10.53 5.98
N THR A 86 -5.50 -10.37 6.57
CA THR A 86 -5.68 -9.98 7.98
C THR A 86 -4.97 -10.95 8.93
N ASP A 87 -4.20 -10.39 9.87
CA ASP A 87 -3.39 -11.12 10.85
C ASP A 87 -2.37 -12.11 10.27
N GLN A 88 -1.98 -11.94 9.00
CA GLN A 88 -0.99 -12.79 8.33
C GLN A 88 0.45 -12.23 8.42
N THR A 89 0.62 -11.02 8.94
CA THR A 89 1.94 -10.37 9.07
C THR A 89 2.73 -10.34 7.77
N ARG A 90 2.11 -9.77 6.73
CA ARG A 90 2.70 -9.61 5.39
C ARG A 90 3.15 -8.17 5.17
N GLU A 91 4.24 -8.02 4.43
CA GLU A 91 4.89 -6.74 4.14
C GLU A 91 5.41 -6.69 2.68
N ALA A 92 6.04 -5.58 2.29
CA ALA A 92 6.53 -5.32 0.93
C ALA A 92 5.54 -5.68 -0.21
N PRO A 93 4.30 -5.15 -0.22
CA PRO A 93 3.30 -5.54 -1.22
C PRO A 93 3.68 -5.08 -2.63
N ALA A 94 3.52 -5.97 -3.61
CA ALA A 94 3.60 -5.67 -5.03
C ALA A 94 2.41 -6.30 -5.77
N LEU A 95 1.57 -5.47 -6.40
CA LEU A 95 0.34 -5.92 -7.06
C LEU A 95 0.48 -5.95 -8.57
N MET A 96 -0.20 -6.91 -9.19
CA MET A 96 -0.45 -6.94 -10.63
C MET A 96 -1.85 -7.49 -10.93
N TYR A 97 -2.39 -7.08 -12.07
CA TYR A 97 -3.61 -7.66 -12.64
C TYR A 97 -3.28 -8.36 -13.94
N ARG A 98 -3.74 -9.60 -14.10
CA ARG A 98 -3.48 -10.41 -15.29
C ARG A 98 -4.61 -11.40 -15.52
N ASP A 99 -5.08 -11.46 -16.77
CA ASP A 99 -6.03 -12.48 -17.25
C ASP A 99 -7.27 -12.66 -16.35
N GLY A 100 -7.86 -11.54 -15.90
CA GLY A 100 -9.08 -11.55 -15.08
C GLY A 100 -8.83 -11.62 -13.56
N LYS A 101 -7.58 -11.74 -13.11
CA LYS A 101 -7.25 -11.98 -11.71
C LYS A 101 -6.21 -10.99 -11.16
N TYR A 102 -6.34 -10.67 -9.88
CA TYR A 102 -5.36 -9.89 -9.12
C TYR A 102 -4.38 -10.81 -8.41
N TYR A 103 -3.10 -10.42 -8.43
CA TYR A 103 -2.02 -11.07 -7.72
C TYR A 103 -1.31 -10.06 -6.83
N MET A 104 -0.93 -10.48 -5.63
CA MET A 104 -0.18 -9.66 -4.67
C MET A 104 0.98 -10.47 -4.12
N ILE A 105 2.20 -10.10 -4.49
CA ILE A 105 3.43 -10.67 -3.96
C ILE A 105 3.82 -9.91 -2.69
N THR A 106 4.19 -10.64 -1.65
CA THR A 106 4.57 -10.08 -0.34
C THR A 106 5.71 -10.88 0.28
N SER A 107 6.47 -10.27 1.20
CA SER A 107 7.31 -10.99 2.17
C SER A 107 6.58 -11.14 3.51
N GLY A 108 7.14 -11.96 4.42
CA GLY A 108 6.77 -11.94 5.83
C GLY A 108 7.63 -10.97 6.64
N CYS A 109 7.19 -10.62 7.85
CA CYS A 109 7.89 -9.65 8.71
C CYS A 109 9.09 -10.26 9.45
N THR A 110 10.28 -10.24 8.84
CA THR A 110 11.54 -10.74 9.46
C THR A 110 12.65 -9.69 9.55
N GLY A 111 12.28 -8.41 9.49
CA GLY A 111 13.21 -7.30 9.49
C GLY A 111 14.17 -7.40 8.30
N TRP A 112 15.48 -7.36 8.57
CA TRP A 112 16.51 -7.43 7.52
C TRP A 112 16.81 -8.84 7.02
N GLN A 113 16.36 -9.89 7.72
CA GLN A 113 16.58 -11.26 7.25
C GLN A 113 15.61 -11.54 6.09
N PRO A 114 16.09 -12.06 4.95
CA PRO A 114 15.21 -12.45 3.85
C PRO A 114 14.35 -13.65 4.26
N ASN A 115 13.17 -13.75 3.65
CA ASN A 115 12.25 -14.88 3.80
C ASN A 115 11.62 -15.23 2.45
N SER A 116 10.89 -16.35 2.41
CA SER A 116 10.18 -16.77 1.20
C SER A 116 9.07 -15.79 0.85
N ALA A 117 9.14 -15.22 -0.35
CA ALA A 117 8.02 -14.49 -0.93
C ALA A 117 6.83 -15.44 -1.15
N LEU A 118 5.64 -14.95 -0.85
CA LEU A 118 4.37 -15.60 -1.17
C LEU A 118 3.58 -14.68 -2.10
N TYR A 119 2.68 -15.26 -2.89
CA TYR A 119 1.69 -14.48 -3.62
C TYR A 119 0.30 -14.87 -3.14
N ALA A 120 -0.58 -13.89 -3.04
CA ALA A 120 -2.00 -14.12 -2.88
C ALA A 120 -2.72 -13.79 -4.19
N GLU A 121 -3.87 -14.41 -4.42
CA GLU A 121 -4.72 -14.14 -5.56
C GLU A 121 -6.15 -13.76 -5.15
N CYS A 122 -6.81 -12.95 -5.99
CA CYS A 122 -8.22 -12.60 -5.81
C CYS A 122 -8.89 -12.27 -7.14
N ASP A 123 -10.17 -12.60 -7.28
CA ASP A 123 -10.96 -12.25 -8.48
C ASP A 123 -11.40 -10.77 -8.47
N HIS A 124 -11.42 -10.14 -7.28
CA HIS A 124 -11.79 -8.73 -7.10
C HIS A 124 -10.79 -8.06 -6.16
N LEU A 125 -10.28 -6.88 -6.51
CA LEU A 125 -9.22 -6.20 -5.75
C LEU A 125 -9.53 -6.05 -4.25
N CYS A 126 -10.76 -5.65 -3.92
CA CYS A 126 -11.27 -5.51 -2.54
C CYS A 126 -11.98 -6.76 -2.01
N GLY A 127 -11.74 -7.92 -2.63
CA GLY A 127 -12.31 -9.20 -2.25
C GLY A 127 -11.50 -9.97 -1.22
N GLN A 128 -11.77 -11.27 -1.12
CA GLN A 128 -11.04 -12.18 -0.25
C GLN A 128 -9.79 -12.71 -0.94
N TRP A 129 -8.63 -12.23 -0.51
CA TRP A 129 -7.32 -12.68 -0.98
C TRP A 129 -6.99 -14.07 -0.41
N LYS A 130 -6.52 -14.97 -1.28
CA LYS A 130 -6.09 -16.33 -0.92
C LYS A 130 -4.60 -16.48 -1.19
N LEU A 131 -3.83 -16.78 -0.14
CA LEU A 131 -2.41 -17.16 -0.24
C LEU A 131 -2.24 -18.51 -0.94
#